data_AF-A0A365Z5D5-F1
#
_entry.id   AF-A0A365Z5D5-F1
#
_cell.length_a   1.000
_cell.length_b   1.000
_cell.length_c   1.000
_cell.angle_alpha   90.00
_cell.angle_beta   90.00
_cell.angle_gamma   90.00
#
_symmetry.space_group_name_H-M   'P 1'
#
loop_
_entity.id
_entity.type
_entity.pdbx_description
1 polymer ?
#
loop_
_entity_poly.entity_id
_entity_poly.type
_entity_poly.pdbx_seq_one_letter_code
_entity_poly.pdbx_strand_id
1 'polypeptide(L)'
;MKHWDGRAWSDMPPPTPGLRPIHLHAGSDDSLWLIGDAVPWGENGPEYEMWHWDHGDWARVEAPLEELAPTALAGDGRGGLWLTRGPEGFESPPFYWHFDGHGWDRVEGERVTGAPTHAYAIADLAPIGHTGRLWAVGGFTRLDDDGWAHSYDLIQHSTR
;
A
#
# COMPACT_ATOMS: atom_id res chain seq x y z
N MET A 1 6.47 -1.34 19.47
CA MET A 1 7.32 -1.61 18.28
C MET A 1 8.77 -1.52 18.70
N LYS A 2 9.73 -1.91 17.86
CA LYS A 2 11.15 -1.84 18.19
C LYS A 2 11.93 -1.14 17.07
N HIS A 3 12.92 -0.33 17.43
CA HIS A 3 13.85 0.32 16.50
C HIS A 3 15.27 -0.23 16.70
N TRP A 4 16.02 -0.45 15.62
CA TRP A 4 17.41 -0.90 15.68
C TRP A 4 18.33 0.23 15.25
N ASP A 5 19.22 0.66 16.15
CA ASP A 5 20.15 1.77 15.90
C ASP A 5 21.49 1.34 15.27
N GLY A 6 21.58 0.10 14.79
CA GLY A 6 22.84 -0.51 14.33
C GLY A 6 23.56 -1.33 15.39
N ARG A 7 23.17 -1.23 16.68
CA ARG A 7 23.84 -1.89 17.81
C ARG A 7 22.88 -2.56 18.79
N ALA A 8 21.74 -1.93 19.07
CA ALA A 8 20.76 -2.42 20.02
C ALA A 8 19.32 -2.14 19.53
N TRP A 9 18.40 -2.97 20.00
CA TRP A 9 16.97 -2.75 19.83
C TRP A 9 16.46 -1.86 20.97
N SER A 10 15.71 -0.81 20.65
CA SER A 10 15.00 0.04 21.62
C SER A 10 13.49 -0.06 21.43
N ASP A 11 12.72 0.18 22.50
CA ASP A 11 11.27 0.26 22.44
C ASP A 11 10.82 1.57 21.80
N MET A 12 9.81 1.46 20.93
CA MET A 12 9.09 2.58 20.34
C MET A 12 7.60 2.48 20.69
N PRO A 13 6.98 3.58 21.17
CA PRO A 13 5.58 3.58 21.55
C PRO A 13 4.68 3.33 20.33
N PRO A 14 3.56 2.61 20.49
CA PRO A 14 2.53 2.56 19.46
C PRO A 14 1.79 3.89 19.35
N PRO A 15 1.21 4.23 18.17
CA PRO A 15 0.43 5.45 17.99
C PRO A 15 -0.84 5.47 18.86
N THR A 16 -1.50 4.32 19.02
CA THR A 16 -2.70 4.18 19.86
C THR A 16 -2.74 2.78 20.49
N PRO A 17 -3.29 2.63 21.71
CA PRO A 17 -3.44 1.31 22.33
C PRO A 17 -4.28 0.36 21.47
N GLY A 18 -3.84 -0.89 21.34
CA GLY A 18 -4.60 -1.92 20.63
C GLY A 18 -4.42 -1.93 19.11
N LEU A 19 -3.77 -0.93 18.51
CA LEU A 19 -3.48 -0.93 17.07
C LEU A 19 -2.62 -2.15 16.70
N ARG A 20 -3.06 -2.89 15.68
CA ARG A 20 -2.30 -4.01 15.09
C ARG A 20 -1.55 -3.52 13.85
N PRO A 21 -0.21 -3.41 13.87
CA PRO A 21 0.58 -3.01 12.70
C PRO A 21 0.40 -3.99 11.53
N ILE A 22 0.22 -3.46 10.31
CA ILE A 22 0.10 -4.24 9.08
C ILE A 22 1.22 -3.89 8.11
N HIS A 23 1.37 -2.60 7.82
CA HIS A 23 2.41 -2.07 6.93
C HIS A 23 3.22 -1.01 7.65
N LEU A 24 4.53 -1.02 7.41
CA LEU A 24 5.45 -0.02 7.94
C LEU A 24 6.40 0.41 6.83
N HIS A 25 6.54 1.71 6.63
CA HIS A 25 7.49 2.31 5.72
C HIS A 25 8.36 3.32 6.45
N ALA A 26 9.69 3.18 6.35
CA ALA A 26 10.63 4.17 6.84
C ALA A 26 11.03 5.12 5.71
N GLY A 27 10.62 6.38 5.83
CA GLY A 27 11.04 7.45 4.91
C GLY A 27 12.43 8.00 5.25
N SER A 28 12.75 8.05 6.55
CA SER A 28 14.05 8.40 7.11
C SER A 28 14.17 7.87 8.54
N ASP A 29 15.31 8.08 9.20
CA ASP A 29 15.56 7.65 10.58
C ASP A 29 14.48 8.15 11.58
N ASP A 30 13.95 9.35 11.33
CA ASP A 30 12.93 9.99 12.18
C ASP A 30 11.55 10.10 11.53
N SER A 31 11.31 9.48 10.38
CA SER A 31 10.02 9.54 9.67
C SER A 31 9.52 8.14 9.30
N LEU A 32 8.47 7.68 9.97
CA LEU A 32 7.86 6.37 9.74
C LEU A 32 6.38 6.50 9.40
N TRP A 33 5.92 5.72 8.44
CA TRP A 33 4.51 5.61 8.08
C TRP A 33 4.02 4.22 8.43
N LEU A 34 2.93 4.16 9.18
CA LEU A 34 2.35 2.93 9.68
C LEU A 34 0.89 2.84 9.24
N ILE A 35 0.50 1.70 8.68
CA ILE A 35 -0.91 1.32 8.57
C ILE A 35 -1.17 0.20 9.59
N GLY A 36 -2.23 0.36 10.38
CA GLY A 36 -2.65 -0.66 11.33
C GLY A 36 -4.15 -0.83 11.37
N ASP A 37 -4.60 -1.94 11.95
CA ASP A 37 -6.01 -2.22 12.21
C ASP A 37 -6.34 -1.92 13.68
N ALA A 38 -7.29 -1.02 13.90
CA ALA A 38 -7.71 -0.54 15.21
C ALA A 38 -8.77 -1.42 15.88
N VAL A 39 -9.29 -2.45 15.19
CA VAL A 39 -10.43 -3.24 15.67
C VAL A 39 -10.04 -4.14 16.85
N PRO A 40 -10.75 -4.02 17.99
CA PRO A 40 -10.57 -4.91 19.13
C PRO A 40 -10.80 -6.39 18.79
N TRP A 41 -10.17 -7.27 19.57
CA TRP A 41 -10.32 -8.71 19.39
C TRP A 41 -11.78 -9.16 19.57
N GLY A 42 -12.37 -9.78 18.54
CA GLY A 42 -13.71 -10.37 18.60
C GLY A 42 -14.84 -9.50 18.04
N GLU A 43 -14.53 -8.32 17.50
CA GLU A 43 -15.48 -7.47 16.78
C GLU A 43 -15.41 -7.70 15.25
N ASN A 44 -16.46 -7.27 14.53
CA ASN A 44 -16.60 -7.55 13.10
C ASN A 44 -16.12 -6.38 12.23
N GLY A 45 -15.29 -6.70 11.23
CA GLY A 45 -14.82 -5.80 10.16
C GLY A 45 -13.46 -5.14 10.48
N PRO A 46 -12.59 -4.86 9.51
CA PRO A 46 -11.34 -4.12 9.74
C PRO A 46 -11.58 -2.61 9.82
N GLU A 47 -10.82 -1.92 10.69
CA GLU A 47 -10.77 -0.45 10.77
C GLU A 47 -9.31 -0.02 10.59
N TYR A 48 -8.93 0.21 9.33
CA TYR A 48 -7.55 0.55 9.01
C TYR A 48 -7.29 2.04 9.23
N GLU A 49 -6.20 2.34 9.94
CA GLU A 49 -5.75 3.70 10.22
C GLU A 49 -4.33 3.90 9.71
N MET A 50 -4.03 5.10 9.22
CA MET A 50 -2.68 5.52 8.90
C MET A 50 -2.14 6.49 9.94
N TRP A 51 -0.87 6.28 10.31
CA TRP A 51 -0.14 7.07 11.26
C TRP A 51 1.23 7.45 10.71
N HIS A 52 1.64 8.69 10.93
CA HIS A 52 2.95 9.22 10.60
C HIS A 52 3.70 9.56 11.88
N TRP A 53 4.88 9.00 12.05
CA TRP A 53 5.82 9.37 13.09
C TRP A 53 6.71 10.48 12.55
N ASP A 54 6.76 11.59 13.27
CA ASP A 54 7.64 12.71 12.97
C ASP A 54 8.37 13.11 14.25
N HIS A 55 9.68 12.87 14.29
CA HIS A 55 10.58 13.35 15.34
C HIS A 55 10.18 13.05 16.80
N GLY A 56 9.53 11.91 17.06
CA GLY A 56 9.19 11.50 18.44
C GLY A 56 7.72 11.32 18.72
N ASP A 57 6.85 11.75 17.81
CA ASP A 57 5.40 11.76 18.01
C ASP A 57 4.66 11.16 16.81
N TRP A 58 3.59 10.43 17.11
CA TRP A 58 2.67 9.89 16.10
C TRP A 58 1.53 10.88 15.85
N ALA A 59 1.24 11.14 14.58
CA ALA A 59 0.07 11.85 14.11
C ALA A 59 -0.78 10.93 13.24
N ARG A 60 -2.11 10.92 13.45
CA ARG A 60 -3.03 10.21 12.56
C ARG A 60 -3.12 10.98 11.26
N VAL A 61 -3.05 10.27 10.14
CA VAL A 61 -3.17 10.85 8.79
C VAL A 61 -4.43 10.31 8.14
N GLU A 62 -5.21 11.21 7.54
CA GLU A 62 -6.35 10.83 6.73
C GLU A 62 -5.84 10.15 5.46
N ALA A 63 -6.28 8.92 5.25
CA ALA A 63 -5.92 8.11 4.09
C ALA A 63 -7.17 7.38 3.60
N PRO A 64 -7.27 7.11 2.29
CA PRO A 64 -8.42 6.42 1.71
C PRO A 64 -8.35 4.94 2.08
N LEU A 65 -8.60 4.59 3.35
CA LEU A 65 -8.49 3.23 3.88
C LEU A 65 -9.85 2.61 4.23
N GLU A 66 -10.90 3.42 4.23
CA GLU A 66 -12.28 2.94 4.38
C GLU A 66 -12.55 1.92 3.26
N GLU A 67 -12.77 0.66 3.64
CA GLU A 67 -13.01 -0.48 2.74
C GLU A 67 -11.79 -0.98 1.91
N LEU A 68 -10.57 -0.52 2.18
CA LEU A 68 -9.38 -1.05 1.53
C LEU A 68 -8.65 -2.02 2.44
N ALA A 69 -8.51 -3.29 2.05
CA ALA A 69 -7.47 -4.14 2.61
C ALA A 69 -6.14 -3.74 1.95
N PRO A 70 -5.26 -2.97 2.62
CA PRO A 70 -4.01 -2.50 2.02
C PRO A 70 -3.12 -3.71 1.73
N THR A 71 -2.57 -3.79 0.53
CA THR A 71 -1.72 -4.91 0.11
C THR A 71 -0.25 -4.54 0.13
N ALA A 72 0.10 -3.31 -0.25
CA ALA A 72 1.48 -2.82 -0.15
C ALA A 72 1.53 -1.31 0.09
N LEU A 73 2.57 -0.89 0.79
CA LEU A 73 2.91 0.51 1.08
C LEU A 73 4.39 0.71 0.75
N ALA A 74 4.70 1.73 -0.04
CA ALA A 74 6.07 2.10 -0.37
C ALA A 74 6.22 3.62 -0.41
N GLY A 75 7.43 4.13 -0.15
CA GLY A 75 7.74 5.54 -0.40
C GLY A 75 7.85 5.83 -1.89
N ASP A 76 7.60 7.07 -2.30
CA ASP A 76 7.83 7.52 -3.68
C ASP A 76 9.27 8.03 -3.93
N GLY A 77 10.08 8.02 -2.86
CA GLY A 77 11.46 8.52 -2.84
C GLY A 77 11.59 10.04 -2.79
N ARG A 78 10.50 10.80 -2.69
CA ARG A 78 10.46 12.27 -2.59
C ARG A 78 9.78 12.77 -1.32
N GLY A 79 9.45 11.85 -0.40
CA GLY A 79 8.72 12.14 0.84
C GLY A 79 7.23 11.83 0.78
N GLY A 80 6.75 11.41 -0.40
CA GLY A 80 5.42 10.87 -0.61
C GLY A 80 5.35 9.35 -0.48
N LEU A 81 4.17 8.80 -0.70
CA LEU A 81 3.88 7.37 -0.57
C LEU A 81 3.06 6.84 -1.73
N TRP A 82 3.22 5.56 -2.00
CA TRP A 82 2.35 4.76 -2.83
C TRP A 82 1.68 3.67 -2.00
N LEU A 83 0.37 3.54 -2.17
CA LEU A 83 -0.47 2.57 -1.51
C LEU A 83 -1.28 1.81 -2.55
N THR A 84 -1.38 0.50 -2.40
CA THR A 84 -2.28 -0.35 -3.19
C THR A 84 -3.13 -1.24 -2.29
N ARG A 85 -4.23 -1.73 -2.82
CA ARG A 85 -5.11 -2.71 -2.17
C ARG A 85 -5.20 -3.99 -3.01
N GLY A 86 -5.99 -4.93 -2.50
CA GLY A 86 -6.41 -6.12 -3.25
C GLY A 86 -7.16 -5.79 -4.56
N PRO A 87 -7.64 -6.80 -5.30
CA PRO A 87 -8.23 -6.57 -6.62
C PRO A 87 -9.36 -5.54 -6.57
N GLU A 88 -9.28 -4.53 -7.45
CA GLU A 88 -10.47 -3.76 -7.79
C GLU A 88 -11.43 -4.68 -8.53
N GLY A 89 -12.73 -4.45 -8.34
CA GLY A 89 -13.80 -5.26 -8.92
C GLY A 89 -13.59 -5.55 -10.41
N PHE A 90 -14.33 -6.54 -10.89
CA PHE A 90 -14.14 -7.12 -12.22
C PHE A 90 -13.97 -6.06 -13.33
N GLU A 91 -13.00 -6.30 -14.22
CA GLU A 91 -12.66 -5.52 -15.42
C GLU A 91 -12.11 -4.10 -15.19
N SER A 92 -11.92 -3.71 -13.94
CA SER A 92 -11.29 -2.42 -13.59
C SER A 92 -9.78 -2.49 -13.81
N PRO A 93 -9.12 -1.39 -14.24
CA PRO A 93 -7.66 -1.33 -14.30
C PRO A 93 -7.07 -1.47 -12.89
N PRO A 94 -5.78 -1.86 -12.75
CA PRO A 94 -5.12 -1.68 -11.46
C PRO A 94 -5.10 -0.19 -11.14
N PHE A 95 -5.22 0.17 -9.87
CA PHE A 95 -5.06 1.55 -9.43
C PHE A 95 -4.23 1.61 -8.16
N TYR A 96 -3.67 2.79 -7.92
CA TYR A 96 -2.79 3.11 -6.83
C TYR A 96 -3.28 4.40 -6.17
N TRP A 97 -2.97 4.57 -4.90
CA TRP A 97 -3.08 5.84 -4.21
C TRP A 97 -1.69 6.43 -4.06
N HIS A 98 -1.51 7.67 -4.52
CA HIS A 98 -0.28 8.44 -4.36
C HIS A 98 -0.52 9.53 -3.33
N PHE A 99 0.33 9.61 -2.32
CA PHE A 99 0.38 10.70 -1.37
C PHE A 99 1.56 11.60 -1.71
N ASP A 100 1.32 12.88 -1.93
CA ASP A 100 2.35 13.85 -2.33
C ASP A 100 2.96 14.63 -1.14
N GLY A 101 2.55 14.32 0.09
CA GLY A 101 2.89 15.08 1.30
C GLY A 101 1.75 15.97 1.80
N HIS A 102 0.74 16.22 0.97
CA HIS A 102 -0.40 17.08 1.29
C HIS A 102 -1.75 16.38 1.12
N GLY A 103 -1.87 15.49 0.14
CA GLY A 103 -3.12 14.81 -0.15
C GLY A 103 -2.94 13.50 -0.91
N TRP A 104 -4.02 12.75 -1.01
CA TRP A 104 -4.09 11.47 -1.70
C TRP A 104 -4.79 11.61 -3.05
N ASP A 105 -4.12 11.15 -4.11
CA ASP A 105 -4.66 11.07 -5.45
C ASP A 105 -4.75 9.62 -5.93
N ARG A 106 -5.86 9.28 -6.59
CA ARG A 106 -6.03 7.98 -7.26
C ARG A 106 -5.35 8.01 -8.62
N VAL A 107 -4.43 7.08 -8.84
CA VAL A 107 -3.66 6.93 -10.08
C VAL A 107 -4.03 5.60 -10.73
N GLU A 108 -4.50 5.65 -11.97
CA GLU A 108 -4.78 4.44 -12.74
C GLU A 108 -3.50 3.85 -13.32
N GLY A 109 -3.33 2.54 -13.16
CA GLY A 109 -2.28 1.76 -13.78
C GLY A 109 -2.63 1.34 -15.20
N GLU A 110 -1.63 0.83 -15.92
CA GLU A 110 -1.79 0.43 -17.31
C GLU A 110 -2.52 -0.91 -17.42
N ARG A 111 -3.41 -1.02 -18.41
CA ARG A 111 -4.06 -2.28 -18.74
C ARG A 111 -3.14 -3.13 -19.60
N VAL A 112 -3.14 -4.44 -19.36
CA VAL A 112 -2.49 -5.38 -20.28
C VAL A 112 -3.28 -5.40 -21.60
N THR A 113 -2.58 -5.18 -22.72
CA THR A 113 -3.19 -5.15 -24.06
C THR A 113 -3.46 -6.56 -24.62
N GLY A 114 -4.43 -6.67 -25.54
CA GLY A 114 -4.60 -7.85 -26.41
C GLY A 114 -5.77 -8.78 -26.07
N ALA A 115 -6.38 -8.67 -24.89
CA ALA A 115 -7.59 -9.41 -24.49
C ALA A 115 -8.26 -8.72 -23.29
N PRO A 116 -9.57 -8.95 -23.03
CA PRO A 116 -10.21 -8.47 -21.81
C PRO A 116 -9.54 -9.10 -20.59
N THR A 117 -9.09 -8.25 -19.67
CA THR A 117 -8.59 -8.68 -18.36
C THR A 117 -9.72 -8.56 -17.35
N HIS A 118 -9.92 -9.62 -16.57
CA HIS A 118 -11.03 -9.72 -15.65
C HIS A 118 -10.71 -9.15 -14.27
N ALA A 119 -9.47 -9.28 -13.78
CA ALA A 119 -9.06 -8.70 -12.50
C ALA A 119 -7.55 -8.49 -12.47
N TYR A 120 -7.10 -7.53 -11.66
CA TYR A 120 -5.70 -7.29 -11.35
C TYR A 120 -5.48 -7.46 -9.86
N ALA A 121 -4.35 -8.02 -9.45
CA ALA A 121 -3.93 -8.10 -8.06
C ALA A 121 -2.48 -7.61 -7.97
N ILE A 122 -2.27 -6.49 -7.29
CA ILE A 122 -0.92 -5.97 -7.03
C ILE A 122 -0.46 -6.51 -5.68
N ALA A 123 0.68 -7.20 -5.68
CA ALA A 123 1.23 -7.84 -4.49
C ALA A 123 2.28 -6.96 -3.80
N ASP A 124 3.09 -6.22 -4.55
CA ASP A 124 4.16 -5.41 -3.99
C ASP A 124 4.54 -4.22 -4.89
N LEU A 125 5.17 -3.21 -4.30
CA LEU A 125 5.61 -1.96 -4.91
C LEU A 125 7.09 -1.71 -4.62
N ALA A 126 7.85 -1.32 -5.64
CA ALA A 126 9.26 -0.99 -5.52
C ALA A 126 9.56 0.39 -6.14
N PRO A 127 9.92 1.41 -5.33
CA PRO A 127 10.21 2.74 -5.86
C PRO A 127 11.46 2.78 -6.74
N ILE A 128 11.42 3.65 -7.75
CA ILE A 128 12.54 3.91 -8.66
C ILE A 128 13.30 5.14 -8.15
N GLY A 129 14.19 4.90 -7.17
CA GLY A 129 15.00 5.96 -6.56
C GLY A 129 14.13 7.13 -6.06
N HIS A 130 14.57 8.37 -6.31
CA HIS A 130 13.86 9.60 -5.94
C HIS A 130 13.01 10.15 -7.09
N THR A 131 12.49 9.29 -7.97
CA THR A 131 11.81 9.77 -9.18
C THR A 131 10.32 10.05 -8.96
N GLY A 132 9.71 9.55 -7.88
CA GLY A 132 8.25 9.52 -7.71
C GLY A 132 7.60 8.30 -8.37
N ARG A 133 8.34 7.56 -9.20
CA ARG A 133 7.86 6.40 -9.96
C ARG A 133 8.15 5.10 -9.25
N LEU A 134 7.42 4.05 -9.63
CA LEU A 134 7.54 2.71 -9.04
C LEU A 134 7.48 1.59 -10.07
N TRP A 135 8.00 0.43 -9.70
CA TRP A 135 7.62 -0.87 -10.24
C TRP A 135 6.54 -1.49 -9.36
N ALA A 136 5.58 -2.17 -9.97
CA ALA A 136 4.58 -2.97 -9.28
C ALA A 136 4.65 -4.40 -9.81
N VAL A 137 4.54 -5.36 -8.90
CA VAL A 137 4.47 -6.79 -9.21
C VAL A 137 3.16 -7.38 -8.71
N GLY A 138 2.71 -8.44 -9.35
CA GLY A 138 1.49 -9.12 -8.96
C GLY A 138 1.02 -10.05 -10.05
N GLY A 139 -0.29 -10.06 -10.30
CA GLY A 139 -0.87 -10.85 -11.36
C GLY A 139 -2.16 -10.26 -11.91
N PHE A 140 -2.66 -10.88 -12.96
CA PHE A 140 -3.95 -10.60 -13.53
C PHE A 140 -4.66 -11.89 -13.93
N THR A 141 -5.99 -11.86 -13.90
CA THR A 141 -6.84 -12.98 -14.27
C THR A 141 -7.56 -12.69 -15.58
N ARG A 142 -7.63 -13.69 -16.45
CA ARG A 142 -8.48 -13.69 -17.65
C ARG A 142 -9.49 -14.82 -17.57
N LEU A 143 -10.63 -14.60 -18.20
CA LEU A 143 -11.61 -15.64 -18.45
C LEU A 143 -11.46 -16.10 -19.90
N ASP A 144 -11.51 -17.42 -20.14
CA ASP A 144 -11.69 -17.95 -21.48
C ASP A 144 -13.17 -18.02 -21.87
N ASP A 145 -13.45 -18.44 -23.10
CA ASP A 145 -14.81 -18.53 -23.66
C ASP A 145 -15.71 -19.51 -22.88
N ASP A 146 -15.12 -20.46 -22.16
CA ASP A 146 -15.80 -21.44 -21.31
C ASP A 146 -15.98 -20.93 -19.86
N GLY A 147 -15.48 -19.72 -19.55
CA GLY A 147 -15.58 -19.08 -18.24
C GLY A 147 -14.52 -19.53 -17.23
N TRP A 148 -13.48 -20.26 -17.65
CA TRP A 148 -12.38 -20.64 -16.77
C TRP A 148 -11.43 -19.48 -16.52
N ALA A 149 -11.05 -19.30 -15.26
CA ALA A 149 -10.10 -18.30 -14.83
C ALA A 149 -8.65 -18.78 -15.01
N HIS A 150 -7.87 -18.01 -15.74
CA HIS A 150 -6.43 -18.20 -15.92
C HIS A 150 -5.67 -17.03 -15.31
N SER A 151 -4.75 -17.32 -14.39
CA SER A 151 -3.91 -16.33 -13.71
C SER A 151 -2.55 -16.22 -14.40
N TYR A 152 -2.07 -14.98 -14.52
CA TYR A 152 -0.79 -14.66 -15.13
C TYR A 152 -0.02 -13.69 -14.25
N ASP A 153 1.31 -13.72 -14.34
CA ASP A 153 2.18 -12.79 -13.64
C ASP A 153 2.15 -11.39 -14.30
N LEU A 154 2.31 -10.37 -13.47
CA LEU A 154 2.32 -8.97 -13.86
C LEU A 154 3.57 -8.29 -13.30
N ILE A 155 4.30 -7.60 -14.17
CA ILE A 155 5.32 -6.62 -13.80
C ILE A 155 5.02 -5.37 -14.62
N GLN A 156 4.79 -4.24 -13.95
CA GLN A 156 4.53 -2.95 -14.59
C GLN A 156 5.33 -1.83 -13.90
N HIS A 157 5.52 -0.71 -14.57
CA HIS A 157 6.16 0.48 -14.00
C HIS A 157 5.28 1.69 -14.25
N SER A 158 5.32 2.67 -13.34
CA SER A 158 4.61 3.93 -13.54
C SER A 158 5.32 4.76 -14.63
N THR A 159 4.51 5.32 -15.54
CA THR A 159 4.99 6.20 -16.61
C THR A 159 5.01 7.68 -16.21
N ARG A 160 4.44 8.00 -15.04
CA ARG A 160 4.47 9.31 -14.38
C ARG A 160 4.85 9.12 -12.91
#